data_AF-A0A939ZHL2-F1
#
_entry.id   AF-A0A939ZHL2-F1
#
_cell.length_a   1.000
_cell.length_b   1.000
_cell.length_c   1.000
_cell.angle_alpha   90.00
_cell.angle_beta   90.00
_cell.angle_gamma   90.00
#
_symmetry.space_group_name_H-M   'P 1'
#
loop_
_entity.id
_entity.type
_entity.pdbx_description
1 polymer ?
#
loop_
_entity_poly.entity_id
_entity_poly.type
_entity_poly.pdbx_seq_one_letter_code
_entity_poly.pdbx_strand_id
1 'polypeptide(L)'
;MADSKSSYSTAASKYSKVIRHGNMLDALRYSRSKLRESQYNDSWKRNSVNINDVVNRFTPGVKGKPHGVKYEFENSRYIVKADMPAGYLRIYDKTLRQYVKLDGTPGTLEETHFKIKKRSEM
;
A
#
# COMPACT_ATOMS: atom_id res chain seq x y z
N MET A 1 -18.05 -2.64 -8.17
CA MET A 1 -16.67 -2.66 -7.64
C MET A 1 -16.34 -1.29 -7.07
N ALA A 2 -15.81 -1.21 -5.84
CA ALA A 2 -15.35 0.06 -5.29
C ALA A 2 -14.03 0.49 -5.95
N ASP A 3 -13.93 1.76 -6.39
CA ASP A 3 -12.71 2.29 -7.02
C ASP A 3 -11.68 2.75 -5.98
N SER A 4 -11.12 1.76 -5.26
CA SER A 4 -10.05 1.96 -4.29
C SER A 4 -8.79 2.53 -4.95
N LYS A 5 -8.55 2.21 -6.21
CA LYS A 5 -7.42 2.71 -6.99
C LYS A 5 -7.45 4.21 -7.20
N SER A 6 -8.60 4.79 -7.54
CA SER A 6 -8.73 6.24 -7.73
C SER A 6 -8.42 7.01 -6.45
N SER A 7 -9.03 6.59 -5.33
CA SER A 7 -8.83 7.25 -4.04
C SER A 7 -7.37 7.17 -3.58
N TYR A 8 -6.75 5.99 -3.67
CA TYR A 8 -5.33 5.79 -3.41
C TYR A 8 -4.44 6.65 -4.32
N SER A 9 -4.70 6.67 -5.63
CA SER A 9 -3.86 7.39 -6.60
C SER A 9 -3.93 8.90 -6.40
N THR A 10 -5.12 9.41 -6.05
CA THR A 10 -5.33 10.81 -5.69
C THR A 10 -4.52 11.18 -4.44
N ALA A 11 -4.61 10.36 -3.39
CA ALA A 11 -3.84 10.57 -2.17
C ALA A 11 -2.33 10.50 -2.41
N ALA A 12 -1.86 9.54 -3.20
CA ALA A 12 -0.45 9.40 -3.55
C ALA A 12 0.07 10.58 -4.38
N SER A 13 -0.74 11.09 -5.32
CA SER A 13 -0.41 12.30 -6.08
C SER A 13 -0.32 13.52 -5.15
N LYS A 14 -1.28 13.68 -4.22
CA LYS A 14 -1.26 14.76 -3.23
C LYS A 14 -0.03 14.67 -2.31
N TYR A 15 0.31 13.47 -1.84
CA TYR A 15 1.47 13.28 -0.98
C TYR A 15 2.77 13.66 -1.70
N SER A 16 2.94 13.16 -2.92
CA SER A 16 4.16 13.38 -3.72
C SER A 16 4.30 14.80 -4.26
N LYS A 17 3.22 15.57 -4.44
CA LYS A 17 3.29 16.95 -4.96
C LYS A 17 3.27 18.01 -3.87
N VAL A 18 2.62 17.74 -2.73
CA VAL A 18 2.34 18.75 -1.72
C VAL A 18 2.95 18.36 -0.38
N ILE A 19 2.53 17.22 0.19
CA ILE A 19 2.83 16.88 1.58
C ILE A 19 4.34 16.70 1.82
N ARG A 20 5.06 16.06 0.89
CA ARG A 20 6.52 15.86 1.02
C ARG A 20 7.31 17.17 1.14
N HIS A 21 6.75 18.29 0.70
CA HIS A 21 7.40 19.61 0.73
C HIS A 21 6.97 20.45 1.94
N GLY A 22 5.99 19.97 2.72
CA GLY A 22 5.42 20.72 3.85
C GLY A 22 6.33 20.75 5.08
N ASN A 23 7.16 19.72 5.30
CA ASN A 23 8.15 19.69 6.39
C ASN A 23 9.29 18.71 6.10
N MET A 24 10.39 18.85 6.86
CA MET A 24 11.59 18.02 6.72
C MET A 24 11.34 16.53 7.03
N LEU A 25 10.46 16.24 8.00
CA LEU A 25 10.17 14.86 8.40
C LEU A 25 9.49 14.06 7.27
N ASP A 26 8.54 14.67 6.57
CA ASP A 26 7.82 14.06 5.46
C ASP A 26 8.69 13.93 4.21
N ALA A 27 9.62 14.87 4.00
CA ALA A 27 10.67 14.74 2.98
C ALA A 27 11.59 13.54 3.28
N LEU A 28 12.05 13.37 4.52
CA LEU A 28 12.87 12.23 4.95
C LEU A 28 12.13 10.90 4.79
N ARG A 29 10.85 10.85 5.18
CA ARG A 29 9.99 9.67 5.00
C ARG A 29 9.83 9.31 3.52
N TYR A 30 9.58 10.30 2.68
CA TYR A 30 9.49 10.11 1.23
C TYR A 30 10.79 9.52 0.66
N SER A 31 11.94 10.11 1.00
CA SER A 31 13.25 9.64 0.54
C SER A 31 13.54 8.20 0.99
N ARG A 32 13.20 7.84 2.25
CA ARG A 32 13.34 6.47 2.76
C ARG A 32 12.45 5.47 2.00
N SER A 33 11.21 5.85 1.66
CA SER A 33 10.36 5.00 0.83
C SER A 33 10.92 4.81 -0.58
N LYS A 34 11.47 5.86 -1.20
CA LYS A 34 12.11 5.78 -2.52
C LYS A 34 13.39 4.95 -2.53
N LEU A 35 14.20 5.03 -1.48
CA LEU A 35 15.41 4.21 -1.33
C LEU A 35 15.06 2.71 -1.20
N ARG A 36 14.00 2.40 -0.46
CA ARG A 36 13.47 1.02 -0.40
C ARG A 36 12.94 0.57 -1.75
N GLU A 37 12.24 1.45 -2.47
CA GLU A 37 11.80 1.15 -3.82
C GLU A 37 12.98 0.79 -4.73
N SER A 38 14.05 1.59 -4.77
CA SER A 38 15.20 1.28 -5.61
C SER A 38 15.86 -0.08 -5.30
N GLN A 39 15.77 -0.55 -4.05
CA GLN A 39 16.36 -1.83 -3.64
C GLN A 39 15.48 -3.04 -3.98
N TYR A 40 14.16 -2.92 -3.86
CA TYR A 40 13.27 -4.09 -3.85
C TYR A 40 12.18 -4.09 -4.94
N ASN A 41 12.04 -3.01 -5.72
CA ASN A 41 10.95 -2.85 -6.68
C ASN A 41 10.87 -3.97 -7.70
N ASP A 42 11.99 -4.52 -8.17
CA ASP A 42 11.97 -5.61 -9.15
C ASP A 42 11.46 -6.93 -8.55
N SER A 43 11.74 -7.19 -7.27
CA SER A 43 11.12 -8.30 -6.54
C SER A 43 9.61 -8.08 -6.39
N TRP A 44 9.19 -6.87 -5.98
CA TRP A 44 7.77 -6.55 -5.80
C TRP A 44 6.96 -6.62 -7.08
N LYS A 45 7.54 -6.27 -8.24
CA LYS A 45 6.90 -6.36 -9.55
C LYS A 45 6.52 -7.79 -9.92
N ARG A 46 7.31 -8.80 -9.48
CA ARG A 46 6.97 -10.22 -9.69
C ARG A 46 5.63 -10.58 -9.02
N ASN A 47 5.30 -9.90 -7.92
CA ASN A 47 4.08 -10.06 -7.16
C ASN A 47 3.17 -8.82 -7.27
N SER A 48 2.90 -8.38 -8.50
CA SER A 48 2.04 -7.21 -8.74
C SER A 48 0.55 -7.52 -8.56
N VAL A 49 -0.18 -6.61 -7.91
CA VAL A 49 -1.58 -6.82 -7.51
C VAL A 49 -2.47 -5.65 -7.91
N ASN A 50 -3.73 -5.99 -8.21
CA ASN A 50 -4.81 -5.02 -8.32
C ASN A 50 -5.30 -4.66 -6.91
N ILE A 51 -5.15 -3.40 -6.51
CA ILE A 51 -5.55 -2.93 -5.18
C ILE A 51 -7.06 -3.06 -4.93
N ASN A 52 -7.90 -2.96 -5.96
CA ASN A 52 -9.34 -3.13 -5.81
C ASN A 52 -9.66 -4.57 -5.37
N ASP A 53 -9.00 -5.56 -5.97
CA ASP A 53 -9.21 -6.98 -5.62
C ASP A 53 -8.73 -7.28 -4.20
N VAL A 54 -7.56 -6.75 -3.81
CA VAL A 54 -7.03 -6.92 -2.45
C VAL A 54 -7.97 -6.29 -1.42
N VAL A 55 -8.44 -5.06 -1.66
CA VAL A 55 -9.37 -4.38 -0.75
C VAL A 55 -10.71 -5.12 -0.69
N ASN A 56 -11.25 -5.58 -1.81
CA ASN A 56 -12.49 -6.36 -1.84
C ASN A 56 -12.37 -7.66 -1.05
N ARG A 57 -11.20 -8.31 -1.06
CA ARG A 57 -10.96 -9.55 -0.34
C ARG A 57 -10.77 -9.34 1.17
N PHE A 58 -9.91 -8.40 1.55
CA PHE A 58 -9.47 -8.28 2.96
C PHE A 58 -10.26 -7.24 3.76
N THR A 59 -10.73 -6.19 3.10
CA THR A 59 -11.44 -5.06 3.72
C THR A 59 -12.63 -4.61 2.85
N PRO A 60 -13.59 -5.51 2.56
CA PRO A 60 -14.72 -5.20 1.67
C PRO A 60 -15.54 -4.02 2.20
N GLY A 61 -15.92 -3.11 1.29
CA GLY A 61 -16.75 -1.94 1.60
C GLY A 61 -16.06 -0.83 2.38
N VAL A 62 -14.79 -1.00 2.78
CA VAL A 62 -14.05 0.00 3.55
C VAL A 62 -13.56 1.13 2.64
N LYS A 63 -13.73 2.37 3.11
CA LYS A 63 -13.08 3.54 2.52
C LYS A 63 -11.70 3.73 3.14
N GLY A 64 -10.67 3.83 2.30
CA GLY A 64 -9.32 4.07 2.77
C GLY A 64 -9.11 5.51 3.26
N LYS A 65 -8.07 5.71 4.08
CA LYS A 65 -7.68 7.02 4.63
C LYS A 65 -6.16 7.19 4.64
N PRO A 66 -5.63 8.42 4.46
CA PRO A 66 -4.21 8.68 4.58
C PRO A 66 -3.75 8.55 6.05
N HIS A 67 -2.59 7.92 6.25
CA HIS A 67 -1.91 7.78 7.53
C HIS A 67 -0.39 7.88 7.32
N GLY A 68 0.17 9.07 7.51
CA GLY A 68 1.57 9.36 7.17
C GLY A 68 1.85 9.13 5.68
N VAL A 69 2.87 8.32 5.36
CA VAL A 69 3.19 7.88 3.99
C VAL A 69 2.27 6.79 3.44
N LYS A 70 1.36 6.25 4.25
CA LYS A 70 0.49 5.14 3.87
C LYS A 70 -0.93 5.63 3.57
N TYR A 71 -1.62 4.90 2.71
CA TYR A 71 -3.04 4.95 2.55
C TYR A 71 -3.60 3.61 3.03
N GLU A 72 -4.39 3.64 4.10
CA GLU A 72 -4.80 2.44 4.82
C GLU A 72 -6.29 2.18 4.65
N PHE A 73 -6.63 0.93 4.35
CA PHE A 73 -7.99 0.41 4.41
C PHE A 73 -8.04 -0.52 5.62
N GLU A 74 -8.90 -0.24 6.58
CA GLU A 74 -8.95 -0.95 7.86
C GLU A 74 -10.38 -1.40 8.18
N ASN A 75 -10.55 -2.68 8.52
CA ASN A 75 -11.76 -3.21 9.16
C ASN A 75 -11.43 -3.81 10.52
N SER A 76 -12.30 -4.65 11.10
CA SER A 76 -12.08 -5.28 12.41
C SER A 76 -10.88 -6.24 12.45
N ARG A 77 -10.52 -6.89 11.33
CA ARG A 77 -9.49 -7.93 11.30
C ARG A 77 -8.23 -7.54 10.53
N TYR A 78 -8.36 -6.89 9.38
CA TYR A 78 -7.25 -6.60 8.48
C TYR A 78 -7.00 -5.11 8.33
N ILE A 79 -5.74 -4.77 8.02
CA ILE A 79 -5.34 -3.47 7.51
C ILE A 79 -4.57 -3.68 6.19
N VAL A 80 -5.11 -3.18 5.09
CA VAL A 80 -4.38 -3.08 3.81
C VAL A 80 -3.63 -1.75 3.80
N LYS A 81 -2.31 -1.81 3.87
CA LYS A 81 -1.42 -0.64 3.94
C LYS A 81 -0.75 -0.40 2.60
N ALA A 82 -1.18 0.61 1.86
CA ALA A 82 -0.58 1.00 0.59
C ALA A 82 0.42 2.16 0.77
N ASP A 83 1.68 1.98 0.38
CA ASP A 83 2.69 3.04 0.41
C ASP A 83 2.49 4.02 -0.75
N MET A 84 2.20 5.27 -0.41
CA MET A 84 1.94 6.32 -1.40
C MET A 84 3.18 6.71 -2.22
N PRO A 85 4.40 6.83 -1.65
CA PRO A 85 5.60 7.15 -2.43
C PRO A 85 6.10 6.04 -3.38
N ALA A 86 6.16 4.80 -2.91
CA ALA A 86 6.81 3.67 -3.60
C ALA A 86 5.82 2.73 -4.29
N GLY A 87 4.51 2.88 -4.04
CA GLY A 87 3.49 2.16 -4.80
C GLY A 87 3.45 0.65 -4.56
N TYR A 88 3.73 0.21 -3.34
CA TYR A 88 3.54 -1.18 -2.92
C TYR A 88 2.48 -1.25 -1.82
N LEU A 89 1.87 -2.42 -1.61
CA LEU A 89 0.99 -2.66 -0.47
C LEU A 89 1.44 -3.87 0.34
N ARG A 90 0.96 -3.91 1.59
CA ARG A 90 1.04 -5.08 2.48
C ARG A 90 -0.28 -5.26 3.20
N ILE A 91 -0.58 -6.48 3.61
CA ILE A 91 -1.79 -6.82 4.36
C ILE A 91 -1.37 -7.22 5.77
N TYR A 92 -1.91 -6.56 6.78
CA TYR A 92 -1.67 -6.85 8.18
C TYR A 92 -2.91 -7.50 8.80
N ASP A 93 -2.76 -8.68 9.40
CA ASP A 93 -3.80 -9.33 10.20
C ASP A 93 -3.64 -8.90 11.66
N LYS A 94 -4.66 -8.25 12.22
CA LYS A 94 -4.68 -7.74 13.60
C LYS A 94 -4.84 -8.83 14.64
N THR A 95 -5.45 -9.95 14.27
CA THR A 95 -5.59 -11.12 15.14
C THR A 95 -4.26 -11.84 15.28
N LEU A 96 -3.58 -12.11 14.16
CA LEU A 96 -2.27 -12.75 14.16
C LEU A 96 -1.11 -11.80 14.48
N ARG A 97 -1.38 -10.49 14.44
CA ARG A 97 -0.41 -9.40 14.61
C ARG A 97 0.77 -9.46 13.63
N GLN A 98 0.55 -9.99 12.43
CA GLN A 98 1.58 -10.24 11.43
C GLN A 98 1.13 -9.83 10.02
N TYR A 99 2.11 -9.67 9.13
CA TYR A 99 1.82 -9.47 7.71
C TYR A 99 1.52 -10.81 7.04
N VAL A 100 0.50 -10.80 6.19
CA VAL A 100 -0.01 -12.01 5.52
C VAL A 100 0.11 -11.88 4.01
N LYS A 101 0.17 -13.04 3.35
CA LYS A 101 0.12 -13.18 1.90
C LYS A 101 -1.30 -12.95 1.38
N LEU A 102 -1.48 -13.04 0.06
CA LEU A 102 -2.80 -12.89 -0.58
C LEU A 102 -3.78 -13.99 -0.18
N ASP A 103 -3.30 -15.15 0.27
CA ASP A 103 -4.15 -16.22 0.80
C ASP A 103 -4.60 -16.01 2.26
N GLY A 104 -4.03 -15.01 2.96
CA GLY A 104 -4.30 -14.71 4.36
C GLY A 104 -3.42 -15.45 5.37
N THR A 105 -2.46 -16.26 4.91
CA THR A 105 -1.47 -16.92 5.78
C THR A 105 -0.27 -16.01 6.04
N PRO A 106 0.39 -16.11 7.22
CA PRO A 106 1.63 -15.39 7.48
C PRO A 106 2.69 -15.69 6.42
N GLY A 107 3.54 -14.71 6.15
CA GLY A 107 4.65 -14.88 5.21
C GLY A 107 5.85 -14.03 5.60
N THR A 108 6.95 -14.24 4.88
CA THR A 108 8.17 -13.46 5.03
C THR A 108 8.00 -12.03 4.52
N LEU A 109 9.02 -11.20 4.69
CA LEU A 109 8.99 -9.82 4.20
C LEU A 109 8.80 -9.77 2.67
N GLU A 110 9.42 -10.67 1.93
CA GLU A 110 9.36 -10.72 0.46
C GLU A 110 8.00 -11.21 -0.04
N GLU A 111 7.43 -12.22 0.60
CA GLU A 111 6.14 -12.81 0.23
C GLU A 111 4.94 -11.90 0.56
N THR A 112 5.15 -10.90 1.42
CA THR A 112 4.08 -10.00 1.90
C THR A 112 4.18 -8.58 1.34
N HIS A 113 5.11 -8.32 0.42
CA HIS A 113 5.22 -7.06 -0.31
C HIS A 113 4.73 -7.21 -1.75
N PHE A 114 3.70 -6.45 -2.10
CA PHE A 114 3.04 -6.54 -3.40
C PHE A 114 3.12 -5.21 -4.12
N LYS A 115 3.62 -5.16 -5.36
CA LYS A 115 3.59 -3.92 -6.15
C LYS A 115 2.15 -3.63 -6.56
N ILE A 116 1.69 -2.40 -6.39
CA ILE A 116 0.36 -2.00 -6.87
C ILE A 116 0.47 -1.76 -8.37
N LYS A 117 -0.38 -2.46 -9.15
CA LYS A 117 -0.50 -2.25 -10.59
C LYS A 117 -0.89 -0.82 -10.94
N LYS A 118 -0.38 -0.32 -12.07
CA LYS A 118 -0.85 0.94 -12.66
C LYS A 118 -2.28 0.77 -13.17
N ARG A 119 -2.99 1.88 -13.34
CA ARG A 119 -4.38 1.85 -13.83
C ARG A 119 -4.50 1.22 -15.23
N SER A 120 -3.48 1.35 -16.07
CA SER A 120 -3.42 0.73 -17.40
C SER A 120 -3.17 -0.79 -17.38
N GLU A 121 -2.82 -1.36 -16.23
CA GLU A 121 -2.48 -2.78 -16.04
C GLU A 121 -3.56 -3.54 -15.26
N MET A 122 -4.66 -2.86 -14.90
CA MET A 122 -5.78 -3.34 -14.09
C MET A 122 -7.04 -3.45 -14.95
#